data_AF-A0A9D5NDI4-F1
#
_entry.id   AF-A0A9D5NDI4-F1
#
_cell.length_a   1.000
_cell.length_b   1.000
_cell.length_c   1.000
_cell.angle_alpha   90.00
_cell.angle_beta   90.00
_cell.angle_gamma   90.00
#
_symmetry.space_group_name_H-M   'P 1'
#
loop_
_entity.id
_entity.type
_entity.pdbx_description
1 polymer ?
#
loop_
_entity_poly.entity_id
_entity_poly.type
_entity_poly.pdbx_seq_one_letter_code
_entity_poly.pdbx_strand_id
1 'polypeptide(L)'
;MNVRLEKVVFDKVLDLLQAPSYVDRDFLYSVYNTCIDIIDHFNNNDTFHDLRSVDQFELINYCIGEYVYAFGGTDEKIKQELIALENDSGRISSIVADKFLSLSYFSHNEGTFTNRYLPSISSLNLYLNFILNILNNYKKNDPVSTLITDLLNKSVSIARCVLNLLVDGYETEAFALWRTLHECECTLVILEKYREPLINSYLKHMQYALAYSGALKDKETVDATFVTIKEQMRSHELKSKDMKKFIEYGWLYAVPGVSQTELKLNFRDGLEQLAGLERYNKVYLMSSEIIHSTPLLVYSDKQYFFYTALLNLYESFFRLEKVFVSLFVPRVNEEQLNSYKNMRKVYYSQLLAIHKRETNRYLSIFKKKTDQTSS
;
A
#
# COMPACT_ATOMS: atom_id res chain seq x y z
N MET A 1 13.01 18.71 29.28
CA MET A 1 12.02 18.04 30.15
C MET A 1 10.75 17.85 29.35
N ASN A 2 10.30 16.60 29.18
CA ASN A 2 9.14 16.28 28.36
C ASN A 2 7.83 16.69 29.06
N VAL A 3 6.82 17.13 28.28
CA VAL A 3 5.50 17.49 28.80
C VAL A 3 4.73 16.22 29.15
N ARG A 4 4.35 16.06 30.42
CA ARG A 4 3.52 14.94 30.87
C ARG A 4 2.05 15.24 30.66
N LEU A 5 1.30 14.26 30.16
CA LEU A 5 -0.14 14.33 30.12
C LEU A 5 -0.70 14.13 31.53
N GLU A 6 -1.63 14.99 31.93
CA GLU A 6 -2.47 14.71 33.10
C GLU A 6 -3.31 13.47 32.86
N LYS A 7 -3.61 12.71 33.93
CA LYS A 7 -4.39 11.46 33.88
C LYS A 7 -5.68 11.58 33.05
N VAL A 8 -6.43 12.67 33.23
CA VAL A 8 -7.68 12.92 32.49
C VAL A 8 -7.44 13.06 30.98
N VAL A 9 -6.32 13.66 30.59
CA VAL A 9 -5.94 13.80 29.17
C VAL A 9 -5.44 12.46 28.62
N PHE A 10 -4.64 11.73 29.40
CA PHE A 10 -4.18 10.39 29.07
C PHE A 10 -5.35 9.42 28.81
N ASP A 11 -6.35 9.42 29.68
CA ASP A 11 -7.53 8.54 29.51
C ASP A 11 -8.32 8.89 28.24
N LYS A 12 -8.42 10.18 27.87
CA LYS A 12 -9.00 10.60 26.59
C LYS A 12 -8.17 10.14 25.39
N VAL A 13 -6.85 10.11 25.51
CA VAL A 13 -5.97 9.57 24.46
C VAL A 13 -6.17 8.07 24.31
N LEU A 14 -6.34 7.31 25.41
CA LEU A 14 -6.69 5.89 25.34
C LEU A 14 -8.01 5.66 24.58
N ASP A 15 -9.01 6.51 24.82
CA ASP A 15 -10.29 6.43 24.10
C ASP A 15 -10.13 6.72 22.61
N LEU A 16 -9.34 7.75 22.26
CA LEU A 16 -9.03 8.09 20.86
C LEU A 16 -8.27 6.99 20.12
N LEU A 17 -7.36 6.31 20.82
CA LEU A 17 -6.57 5.18 20.30
C LEU A 17 -7.38 3.88 20.30
N GLN A 18 -8.63 3.88 20.77
CA GLN A 18 -9.49 2.70 20.85
C GLN A 18 -8.84 1.56 21.65
N ALA A 19 -8.19 1.91 22.77
CA ALA A 19 -7.57 0.93 23.65
C ALA A 19 -8.62 -0.11 24.10
N PRO A 20 -8.28 -1.42 24.15
CA PRO A 20 -9.24 -2.45 24.54
C PRO A 20 -9.85 -2.18 25.92
N SER A 21 -11.14 -2.46 26.10
CA SER A 21 -11.85 -2.12 27.35
C SER A 21 -11.33 -2.81 28.61
N TYR A 22 -10.58 -3.90 28.45
CA TYR A 22 -10.01 -4.69 29.55
C TYR A 22 -8.63 -4.20 30.03
N VAL A 23 -8.08 -3.13 29.42
CA VAL A 23 -6.82 -2.57 29.86
C VAL A 23 -6.98 -1.84 31.20
N ASP A 24 -6.04 -2.09 32.11
CA ASP A 24 -5.93 -1.37 33.36
C ASP A 24 -5.32 0.01 33.08
N ARG A 25 -6.19 1.03 33.10
CA ARG A 25 -5.81 2.41 32.78
C ARG A 25 -4.85 3.01 33.81
N ASP A 26 -4.93 2.59 35.07
CA ASP A 26 -4.09 3.14 36.14
C ASP A 26 -2.70 2.53 36.08
N PHE A 27 -2.62 1.23 35.82
CA PHE A 27 -1.37 0.56 35.50
C PHE A 27 -0.69 1.20 34.27
N LEU A 28 -1.43 1.36 33.16
CA LEU A 28 -0.89 1.98 31.95
C LEU A 28 -0.40 3.41 32.17
N TYR A 29 -1.10 4.20 32.98
CA TYR A 29 -0.66 5.55 33.31
C TYR A 29 0.61 5.56 34.16
N SER A 30 0.75 4.60 35.08
CA SER A 30 1.99 4.41 35.86
C SER A 30 3.18 4.04 34.97
N VAL A 31 2.97 3.10 34.04
CA VAL A 31 3.97 2.71 33.03
C VAL A 31 4.38 3.90 32.18
N TYR A 32 3.40 4.65 31.64
CA TYR A 32 3.64 5.83 30.84
C TYR A 32 4.50 6.88 31.57
N ASN A 33 4.17 7.21 32.82
CA ASN A 33 4.96 8.18 33.60
C ASN A 33 6.40 7.69 33.83
N THR A 34 6.55 6.41 34.18
CA THR A 34 7.87 5.81 34.40
C THR A 34 8.68 5.80 33.10
N CYS A 35 8.06 5.59 31.93
CA CYS A 35 8.74 5.70 30.64
C CYS A 35 9.22 7.14 30.38
N ILE A 36 8.41 8.15 30.67
CA ILE A 36 8.82 9.56 30.56
C ILE A 36 10.01 9.84 31.47
N ASP A 37 10.02 9.31 32.71
CA ASP A 37 11.15 9.43 33.64
C ASP A 37 12.43 8.81 33.07
N ILE A 38 12.35 7.60 32.51
CA ILE A 38 13.48 6.91 31.86
C ILE A 38 14.01 7.72 30.68
N ILE A 39 13.12 8.23 29.81
CA ILE A 39 13.50 9.02 28.63
C ILE A 39 14.10 10.37 29.04
N ASP A 40 13.52 11.06 30.02
CA ASP A 40 14.07 12.33 30.54
C ASP A 40 15.47 12.09 31.16
N HIS A 41 15.67 10.98 31.88
CA HIS A 41 17.00 10.62 32.40
C HIS A 41 18.00 10.39 31.26
N PHE A 42 17.58 9.67 30.21
CA PHE A 42 18.40 9.42 29.03
C PHE A 42 18.78 10.71 28.30
N ASN A 43 17.84 11.65 28.16
CA ASN A 43 18.05 12.97 27.54
C ASN A 43 19.04 13.86 28.30
N ASN A 44 19.09 13.71 29.63
CA ASN A 44 19.98 14.49 30.48
C ASN A 44 21.41 13.93 30.53
N ASN A 45 21.64 12.73 29.99
CA ASN A 45 22.97 12.17 29.82
C ASN A 45 23.53 12.65 28.46
N ASP A 46 24.67 13.37 28.47
CA ASP A 46 25.29 14.11 27.34
C ASP A 46 25.60 13.30 26.06
N THR A 47 25.29 12.01 26.03
CA THR A 47 25.55 11.11 24.90
C THR A 47 24.57 11.33 23.73
N PHE A 48 23.38 11.89 23.96
CA PHE A 48 22.32 12.01 22.94
C PHE A 48 21.62 13.39 22.99
N HIS A 49 22.33 14.45 22.59
CA HIS A 49 21.92 15.85 22.74
C HIS A 49 20.69 16.34 21.93
N ASP A 50 19.90 15.49 21.29
CA ASP A 50 18.84 15.95 20.36
C ASP A 50 17.58 15.07 20.30
N LEU A 51 17.26 14.32 21.36
CA LEU A 51 15.94 13.67 21.49
C LEU A 51 14.86 14.72 21.74
N ARG A 52 14.38 15.31 20.64
CA ARG A 52 13.33 16.36 20.65
C ARG A 52 11.96 15.72 20.92
N SER A 53 11.29 16.24 21.94
CA SER A 53 9.87 16.07 22.28
C SER A 53 9.28 14.67 22.07
N VAL A 54 9.03 13.96 23.17
CA VAL A 54 8.30 12.68 23.16
C VAL A 54 6.93 12.84 22.48
N ASP A 55 6.71 12.09 21.39
CA ASP A 55 5.38 11.88 20.83
C ASP A 55 4.56 11.03 21.81
N GLN A 56 3.62 11.70 22.48
CA GLN A 56 2.80 11.09 23.52
C GLN A 56 1.90 9.99 22.96
N PHE A 57 1.40 10.12 21.73
CA PHE A 57 0.53 9.12 21.13
C PHE A 57 1.30 7.86 20.79
N GLU A 58 2.52 8.00 20.27
CA GLU A 58 3.38 6.87 19.94
C GLU A 58 3.80 6.12 21.22
N LEU A 59 4.25 6.83 22.25
CA LEU A 59 4.62 6.21 23.53
C LEU A 59 3.45 5.46 24.18
N ILE A 60 2.24 6.04 24.17
CA ILE A 60 1.04 5.40 24.70
C ILE A 60 0.67 4.14 23.91
N ASN A 61 0.83 4.14 22.58
CA ASN A 61 0.61 2.94 21.78
C ASN A 61 1.58 1.81 22.15
N TYR A 62 2.85 2.10 22.43
CA TYR A 62 3.78 1.09 22.95
C TYR A 62 3.34 0.58 24.32
N CYS A 63 2.87 1.44 25.22
CA CYS A 63 2.33 1.03 26.53
C CYS A 63 1.16 0.05 26.36
N ILE A 64 0.18 0.39 25.50
CA ILE A 64 -0.98 -0.46 25.20
C ILE A 64 -0.50 -1.80 24.59
N GLY A 65 0.41 -1.75 23.63
CA GLY A 65 0.90 -2.95 22.93
C GLY A 65 1.56 -3.94 23.89
N GLU A 66 2.47 -3.47 24.74
CA GLU A 66 3.14 -4.33 25.72
C GLU A 66 2.15 -4.88 26.76
N TYR A 67 1.19 -4.07 27.21
CA TYR A 67 0.16 -4.53 28.13
C TYR A 67 -0.70 -5.63 27.51
N VAL A 68 -1.21 -5.41 26.29
CA VAL A 68 -2.05 -6.37 25.58
C VAL A 68 -1.27 -7.66 25.31
N TYR A 69 0.02 -7.58 25.00
CA TYR A 69 0.85 -8.77 24.83
C TYR A 69 1.10 -9.51 26.15
N ALA A 70 1.41 -8.79 27.23
CA ALA A 70 1.73 -9.37 28.52
C ALA A 70 0.51 -9.99 29.24
N PHE A 71 -0.68 -9.38 29.07
CA PHE A 71 -1.87 -9.74 29.84
C PHE A 71 -3.08 -10.14 28.97
N GLY A 72 -2.96 -10.09 27.65
CA GLY A 72 -4.05 -10.42 26.73
C GLY A 72 -4.46 -11.88 26.83
N GLY A 73 -5.74 -12.11 27.14
CA GLY A 73 -6.29 -13.46 27.27
C GLY A 73 -5.90 -14.20 28.57
N THR A 74 -5.26 -13.50 29.51
CA THR A 74 -4.97 -14.02 30.86
C THR A 74 -6.18 -13.87 31.77
N ASP A 75 -6.40 -14.83 32.68
CA ASP A 75 -7.42 -14.72 33.73
C ASP A 75 -7.12 -13.52 34.65
N GLU A 76 -8.16 -12.77 35.04
CA GLU A 76 -8.03 -11.58 35.90
C GLU A 76 -7.33 -11.88 37.23
N LYS A 77 -7.49 -13.09 37.80
CA LYS A 77 -6.79 -13.45 39.03
C LYS A 77 -5.28 -13.58 38.81
N ILE A 78 -4.88 -14.23 37.72
CA ILE A 78 -3.47 -14.42 37.35
C ILE A 78 -2.86 -13.07 36.97
N LYS A 79 -3.62 -12.23 36.27
CA LYS A 79 -3.22 -10.86 35.91
C LYS A 79 -2.95 -10.00 37.15
N GLN A 80 -3.84 -10.04 38.16
CA GLN A 80 -3.61 -9.34 39.42
C GLN A 80 -2.43 -9.90 40.21
N GLU A 81 -2.25 -11.23 40.20
CA GLU A 81 -1.08 -11.87 40.82
C GLU A 81 0.23 -11.45 40.12
N LEU A 82 0.27 -11.41 38.78
CA LEU A 82 1.43 -10.96 38.00
C LEU A 82 1.74 -9.47 38.25
N ILE A 83 0.72 -8.62 38.28
CA ILE A 83 0.86 -7.19 38.59
C ILE A 83 1.37 -6.99 40.04
N ALA A 84 1.02 -7.88 40.97
CA ALA A 84 1.40 -7.78 42.38
C ALA A 84 2.73 -8.47 42.74
N LEU A 85 3.16 -9.48 41.98
CA LEU A 85 4.34 -10.31 42.29
C LEU A 85 5.68 -9.68 41.91
N GLU A 86 5.71 -8.73 40.98
CA GLU A 86 6.97 -8.19 40.45
C GLU A 86 7.01 -6.66 40.37
N ASN A 87 8.25 -6.17 40.28
CA ASN A 87 8.66 -4.83 39.83
C ASN A 87 8.28 -4.59 38.35
N ASP A 88 7.13 -5.11 37.91
CA ASP A 88 6.78 -5.40 36.52
C ASP A 88 6.31 -4.15 35.79
N SER A 89 5.78 -3.16 36.51
CA SER A 89 5.63 -1.80 35.99
C SER A 89 6.97 -1.25 35.55
N GLY A 90 8.04 -1.45 36.32
CA GLY A 90 9.40 -1.06 35.98
C GLY A 90 9.95 -1.84 34.77
N ARG A 91 9.73 -3.16 34.72
CA ARG A 91 10.14 -3.99 33.58
C ARG A 91 9.42 -3.61 32.29
N ILE A 92 8.09 -3.52 32.31
CA ILE A 92 7.28 -3.08 31.16
C ILE A 92 7.67 -1.66 30.75
N SER A 93 7.90 -0.75 31.72
CA SER A 93 8.34 0.61 31.42
C SER A 93 9.71 0.65 30.75
N SER A 94 10.66 -0.17 31.19
CA SER A 94 11.97 -0.29 30.54
C SER A 94 11.82 -0.80 29.11
N ILE A 95 11.04 -1.86 28.88
CA ILE A 95 10.80 -2.42 27.54
C ILE A 95 10.13 -1.39 26.63
N VAL A 96 9.11 -0.68 27.12
CA VAL A 96 8.41 0.37 26.37
C VAL A 96 9.37 1.52 26.02
N ALA A 97 10.15 2.00 27.00
CA ALA A 97 11.12 3.07 26.79
C ALA A 97 12.20 2.66 25.78
N ASP A 98 12.76 1.46 25.90
CA ASP A 98 13.75 0.91 24.96
C ASP A 98 13.19 0.81 23.54
N LYS A 99 11.96 0.29 23.39
CA LYS A 99 11.27 0.20 22.10
C LYS A 99 11.01 1.57 21.50
N PHE A 100 10.48 2.51 22.28
CA PHE A 100 10.22 3.88 21.83
C PHE A 100 11.51 4.58 21.39
N LEU A 101 12.56 4.55 22.21
CA LEU A 101 13.85 5.15 21.86
C LEU A 101 14.45 4.50 20.60
N SER A 102 14.46 3.16 20.57
CA SER A 102 15.07 2.40 19.46
C SER A 102 14.32 2.56 18.14
N LEU A 103 12.99 2.59 18.17
CA LEU A 103 12.17 2.59 16.95
C LEU A 103 11.80 4.00 16.49
N SER A 104 11.71 4.98 17.40
CA SER A 104 11.32 6.35 17.06
C SER A 104 12.52 7.27 16.81
N TYR A 105 13.70 6.99 17.42
CA TYR A 105 14.87 7.86 17.33
C TYR A 105 16.14 7.16 16.83
N PHE A 106 16.36 5.90 17.20
CA PHE A 106 17.56 5.14 16.80
C PHE A 106 17.29 4.12 15.70
N SER A 107 16.17 4.24 14.99
CA SER A 107 15.81 3.33 13.92
C SER A 107 16.88 3.34 12.85
N HIS A 108 17.40 2.17 12.49
CA HIS A 108 18.28 2.02 11.34
C HIS A 108 17.52 2.43 10.07
N ASN A 109 18.05 3.43 9.36
CA ASN A 109 17.54 3.85 8.06
C ASN A 109 18.60 3.56 7.00
N GLU A 110 18.20 2.93 5.89
CA GLU A 110 19.08 2.47 4.80
C GLU A 110 19.75 3.60 3.97
N GLY A 111 19.73 4.84 4.48
CA GLY A 111 20.02 6.06 3.74
C GLY A 111 18.89 6.36 2.75
N THR A 112 18.21 7.49 2.91
CA THR A 112 17.00 7.78 2.14
C THR A 112 17.21 8.97 1.20
N PHE A 113 16.69 8.89 -0.02
CA PHE A 113 16.69 10.04 -0.95
C PHE A 113 15.57 11.05 -0.65
N THR A 114 14.65 10.70 0.24
CA THR A 114 13.44 11.44 0.54
C THR A 114 13.01 11.27 2.00
N ASN A 115 11.96 12.00 2.39
CA ASN A 115 11.28 11.80 3.66
C ASN A 115 9.79 12.16 3.52
N ARG A 116 9.00 11.80 4.54
CA ARG A 116 7.54 12.01 4.56
C ARG A 116 7.10 13.47 4.45
N TYR A 117 7.99 14.43 4.65
CA TYR A 117 7.69 15.86 4.62
C TYR A 117 7.94 16.50 3.25
N LEU A 118 8.75 15.87 2.38
CA LEU A 118 9.04 16.41 1.06
C LEU A 118 7.79 16.44 0.18
N PRO A 119 7.52 17.54 -0.57
CA PRO A 119 6.33 17.67 -1.40
C PRO A 119 6.10 16.52 -2.38
N SER A 120 7.17 15.93 -2.91
CA SER A 120 7.12 14.78 -3.82
C SER A 120 6.48 13.53 -3.21
N ILE A 121 6.50 13.41 -1.89
CA ILE A 121 5.88 12.33 -1.13
C ILE A 121 4.57 12.82 -0.49
N SER A 122 4.64 13.90 0.28
CA SER A 122 3.53 14.37 1.13
C SER A 122 2.29 14.75 0.32
N SER A 123 2.46 15.39 -0.85
CA SER A 123 1.34 15.83 -1.69
C SER A 123 0.63 14.63 -2.32
N LEU A 124 1.39 13.63 -2.78
CA LEU A 124 0.80 12.42 -3.36
C LEU A 124 0.13 11.58 -2.27
N ASN A 125 0.78 11.42 -1.12
CA ASN A 125 0.25 10.67 0.01
C ASN A 125 -1.07 11.28 0.52
N LEU A 126 -1.17 12.61 0.61
CA LEU A 126 -2.42 13.30 0.94
C LEU A 126 -3.56 12.90 0.00
N TYR A 127 -3.28 12.89 -1.31
CA TYR A 127 -4.29 12.55 -2.32
C TYR A 127 -4.69 11.07 -2.28
N LEU A 128 -3.72 10.17 -2.10
CA LEU A 128 -3.99 8.74 -1.92
C LEU A 128 -4.86 8.49 -0.68
N ASN A 129 -4.55 9.14 0.45
CA ASN A 129 -5.35 9.02 1.68
C ASN A 129 -6.77 9.56 1.49
N PHE A 130 -6.93 10.68 0.79
CA PHE A 130 -8.25 11.19 0.43
C PHE A 130 -9.07 10.16 -0.37
N ILE A 131 -8.49 9.56 -1.40
CA ILE A 131 -9.15 8.53 -2.21
C ILE A 131 -9.52 7.31 -1.35
N LEU A 132 -8.58 6.80 -0.54
CA LEU A 132 -8.83 5.63 0.32
C LEU A 132 -9.96 5.88 1.32
N ASN A 133 -9.98 7.04 1.97
CA ASN A 133 -11.02 7.41 2.92
C ASN A 133 -12.41 7.44 2.25
N ILE A 134 -12.49 7.88 1.00
CA ILE A 134 -13.75 7.87 0.24
C ILE A 134 -14.15 6.44 -0.13
N LEU A 135 -13.22 5.66 -0.68
CA LEU A 135 -13.51 4.29 -1.11
C LEU A 135 -13.95 3.40 0.05
N ASN A 136 -13.40 3.59 1.25
CA ASN A 136 -13.78 2.85 2.45
C ASN A 136 -15.22 3.13 2.90
N ASN A 137 -15.79 4.27 2.51
CA ASN A 137 -17.16 4.66 2.84
C ASN A 137 -18.20 4.25 1.80
N TYR A 138 -17.79 3.61 0.69
CA TYR A 138 -18.74 3.18 -0.33
C TYR A 138 -19.49 1.90 0.07
N LYS A 139 -20.81 1.97 -0.08
CA LYS A 139 -21.69 0.81 0.11
C LYS A 139 -21.53 -0.17 -1.06
N LYS A 140 -21.23 -1.43 -0.73
CA LYS A 140 -21.10 -2.53 -1.68
C LYS A 140 -22.49 -3.04 -2.07
N ASN A 141 -23.10 -2.42 -3.07
CA ASN A 141 -24.51 -2.66 -3.43
C ASN A 141 -24.67 -3.66 -4.59
N ASP A 142 -23.72 -3.73 -5.53
CA ASP A 142 -23.75 -4.65 -6.67
C ASP A 142 -22.34 -5.18 -7.01
N PRO A 143 -22.21 -6.39 -7.61
CA PRO A 143 -20.90 -7.01 -7.86
C PRO A 143 -19.99 -6.21 -8.79
N VAL A 144 -20.56 -5.48 -9.76
CA VAL A 144 -19.80 -4.70 -10.76
C VAL A 144 -19.15 -3.49 -10.10
N SER A 145 -19.93 -2.70 -9.37
CA SER A 145 -19.41 -1.54 -8.63
C SER A 145 -18.47 -1.96 -7.50
N THR A 146 -18.74 -3.10 -6.87
CA THR A 146 -17.88 -3.67 -5.82
C THR A 146 -16.52 -4.07 -6.38
N LEU A 147 -16.47 -4.73 -7.54
CA LEU A 147 -15.20 -5.13 -8.17
C LEU A 147 -14.30 -3.92 -8.46
N ILE A 148 -14.84 -2.89 -9.12
CA ILE A 148 -14.06 -1.69 -9.46
C ILE A 148 -13.59 -0.98 -8.19
N THR A 149 -14.46 -0.88 -7.18
CA THR A 149 -14.12 -0.27 -5.89
C THR A 149 -13.01 -1.03 -5.18
N ASP A 150 -13.08 -2.37 -5.15
CA ASP A 150 -12.09 -3.22 -4.48
C ASP A 150 -10.73 -3.20 -5.22
N LEU A 151 -10.74 -3.28 -6.55
CA LEU A 151 -9.53 -3.15 -7.36
C LEU A 151 -8.88 -1.77 -7.21
N LEU A 152 -9.68 -0.70 -7.19
CA LEU A 152 -9.19 0.66 -7.01
C LEU A 152 -8.63 0.87 -5.59
N ASN A 153 -9.33 0.39 -4.55
CA ASN A 153 -8.84 0.44 -3.17
C ASN A 153 -7.50 -0.29 -3.04
N LYS A 154 -7.40 -1.51 -3.61
CA LYS A 154 -6.15 -2.26 -3.64
C LYS A 154 -5.04 -1.51 -4.38
N SER A 155 -5.33 -0.96 -5.56
CA SER A 155 -4.35 -0.20 -6.36
C SER A 155 -3.82 1.02 -5.60
N VAL A 156 -4.71 1.82 -5.00
CA VAL A 156 -4.34 3.02 -4.24
C VAL A 156 -3.58 2.63 -2.96
N SER A 157 -3.92 1.50 -2.33
CA SER A 157 -3.18 0.97 -1.19
C SER A 157 -1.77 0.51 -1.58
N ILE A 158 -1.60 -0.16 -2.74
CA ILE A 158 -0.28 -0.50 -3.27
C ILE A 158 0.52 0.77 -3.57
N ALA A 159 -0.09 1.78 -4.21
CA ALA A 159 0.54 3.06 -4.48
C ALA A 159 1.06 3.74 -3.19
N ARG A 160 0.28 3.71 -2.11
CA ARG A 160 0.71 4.21 -0.80
C ARG A 160 1.86 3.38 -0.22
N CYS A 161 1.82 2.06 -0.38
CA CYS A 161 2.90 1.18 0.05
C CYS A 161 4.21 1.47 -0.70
N VAL A 162 4.15 1.69 -2.02
CA VAL A 162 5.32 2.13 -2.82
C VAL A 162 5.91 3.43 -2.27
N LEU A 163 5.08 4.42 -1.89
CA LEU A 163 5.58 5.65 -1.26
C LEU A 163 6.30 5.40 0.06
N ASN A 164 5.73 4.54 0.92
CA ASN A 164 6.35 4.23 2.21
C ASN A 164 7.71 3.56 2.01
N LEU A 165 7.79 2.57 1.11
CA LEU A 165 9.06 1.91 0.77
C LEU A 165 10.11 2.91 0.25
N LEU A 166 9.71 3.91 -0.55
CA LEU A 166 10.62 4.97 -1.00
C LEU A 166 11.08 5.88 0.14
N VAL A 167 10.22 6.15 1.12
CA VAL A 167 10.58 6.93 2.32
C VAL A 167 11.55 6.17 3.20
N ASP A 168 11.38 4.86 3.31
CA ASP A 168 12.17 3.99 4.18
C ASP A 168 13.52 3.57 3.55
N GLY A 169 13.75 3.90 2.26
CA GLY A 169 15.02 3.61 1.56
C GLY A 169 15.06 2.24 0.89
N TYR A 170 13.90 1.68 0.54
CA TYR A 170 13.74 0.40 -0.16
C TYR A 170 13.35 0.63 -1.63
N GLU A 171 14.23 1.27 -2.40
CA GLU A 171 13.91 1.71 -3.77
C GLU A 171 13.66 0.55 -4.74
N THR A 172 14.44 -0.52 -4.63
CA THR A 172 14.32 -1.71 -5.47
C THR A 172 13.01 -2.44 -5.23
N GLU A 173 12.59 -2.53 -3.97
CA GLU A 173 11.35 -3.14 -3.52
C GLU A 173 10.16 -2.26 -3.91
N ALA A 174 10.29 -0.94 -3.75
CA ALA A 174 9.29 0.01 -4.23
C ALA A 174 9.06 -0.12 -5.74
N PHE A 175 10.13 -0.26 -6.51
CA PHE A 175 10.05 -0.45 -7.96
C PHE A 175 9.45 -1.82 -8.34
N ALA A 176 9.85 -2.88 -7.64
CA ALA A 176 9.26 -4.21 -7.79
C ALA A 176 7.76 -4.19 -7.49
N LEU A 177 7.33 -3.49 -6.44
CA LEU A 177 5.93 -3.37 -6.05
C LEU A 177 5.12 -2.50 -7.02
N TRP A 178 5.74 -1.49 -7.63
CA TRP A 178 5.11 -0.73 -8.71
C TRP A 178 4.68 -1.63 -9.88
N ARG A 179 5.38 -2.74 -10.16
CA ARG A 179 4.96 -3.73 -11.15
C ARG A 179 3.54 -4.24 -10.88
N THR A 180 3.26 -4.62 -9.63
CA THR A 180 1.93 -5.09 -9.23
C THR A 180 0.89 -3.97 -9.33
N LEU A 181 1.26 -2.73 -8.97
CA LEU A 181 0.40 -1.57 -9.20
C LEU A 181 0.03 -1.41 -10.68
N HIS A 182 1.02 -1.58 -11.56
CA HIS A 182 0.85 -1.49 -13.01
C HIS A 182 -0.05 -2.60 -13.56
N GLU A 183 0.03 -3.81 -13.02
CA GLU A 183 -0.91 -4.90 -13.38
C GLU A 183 -2.35 -4.57 -12.99
N CYS A 184 -2.55 -4.04 -11.77
CA CYS A 184 -3.85 -3.62 -11.29
C CYS A 184 -4.40 -2.43 -12.09
N GLU A 185 -3.56 -1.46 -12.46
CA GLU A 185 -4.01 -0.30 -13.22
C GLU A 185 -4.41 -0.66 -14.65
N CYS A 186 -3.67 -1.54 -15.33
CA CYS A 186 -4.03 -2.02 -16.67
C CYS A 186 -5.39 -2.71 -16.64
N THR A 187 -5.63 -3.54 -15.61
CA THR A 187 -6.92 -4.20 -15.38
C THR A 187 -8.04 -3.17 -15.20
N LEU A 188 -7.85 -2.20 -14.29
CA LEU A 188 -8.84 -1.15 -14.04
C LEU A 188 -9.14 -0.31 -15.29
N VAL A 189 -8.12 0.08 -16.05
CA VAL A 189 -8.29 0.89 -17.27
C VAL A 189 -9.19 0.19 -18.28
N ILE A 190 -9.01 -1.11 -18.51
CA ILE A 190 -9.83 -1.82 -19.51
C ILE A 190 -11.22 -2.17 -18.98
N LEU A 191 -11.37 -2.54 -17.71
CA LEU A 191 -12.69 -2.76 -17.11
C LEU A 191 -13.52 -1.47 -17.14
N GLU A 192 -12.89 -0.33 -16.87
CA GLU A 192 -13.52 0.98 -16.93
C GLU A 192 -13.90 1.37 -18.36
N LYS A 193 -13.04 1.06 -19.35
CA LYS A 193 -13.28 1.36 -20.76
C LYS A 193 -14.41 0.52 -21.36
N TYR A 194 -14.48 -0.77 -21.05
CA TYR A 194 -15.38 -1.72 -21.72
C TYR A 194 -16.60 -2.15 -20.89
N ARG A 195 -16.67 -1.78 -19.60
CA ARG A 195 -17.86 -1.91 -18.74
C ARG A 195 -18.39 -3.35 -18.62
N GLU A 196 -19.70 -3.49 -18.41
CA GLU A 196 -20.38 -4.71 -17.98
C GLU A 196 -20.01 -6.00 -18.74
N PRO A 197 -19.92 -6.04 -20.09
CA PRO A 197 -19.56 -7.27 -20.79
C PRO A 197 -18.20 -7.82 -20.36
N LEU A 198 -17.22 -6.93 -20.20
CA LEU A 198 -15.87 -7.31 -19.77
C LEU A 198 -15.81 -7.60 -18.27
N ILE A 199 -16.54 -6.83 -17.46
CA ILE A 199 -16.60 -7.04 -16.00
C ILE A 199 -17.21 -8.41 -15.67
N ASN A 200 -18.30 -8.78 -16.33
CA ASN A 200 -18.93 -10.09 -16.14
C ASN A 200 -18.00 -11.23 -16.56
N SER A 201 -17.26 -11.04 -17.66
CA SER A 201 -16.20 -11.97 -18.09
C SER A 201 -15.09 -12.09 -17.03
N TYR A 202 -14.62 -10.97 -16.49
CA TYR A 202 -13.59 -10.94 -15.45
C TYR A 202 -14.04 -11.66 -14.18
N LEU A 203 -15.25 -11.38 -13.69
CA LEU A 203 -15.83 -12.05 -12.51
C LEU A 203 -15.94 -13.56 -12.71
N LYS A 204 -16.28 -14.01 -13.92
CA LYS A 204 -16.28 -15.44 -14.27
C LYS A 204 -14.88 -16.05 -14.17
N HIS A 205 -13.86 -15.36 -14.68
CA HIS A 205 -12.47 -15.81 -14.61
C HIS A 205 -11.90 -15.77 -13.18
N MET A 206 -12.38 -14.88 -12.31
CA MET A 206 -12.08 -14.95 -10.87
C MET A 206 -12.59 -16.26 -10.25
N GLN A 207 -13.80 -16.69 -10.60
CA GLN A 207 -14.32 -17.99 -10.14
C GLN A 207 -13.47 -19.16 -10.66
N TYR A 208 -12.98 -19.07 -11.90
CA TYR A 208 -12.04 -20.05 -12.45
C TYR A 208 -10.74 -20.11 -11.66
N ALA A 209 -10.19 -18.96 -11.25
CA ALA A 209 -9.00 -18.91 -10.41
C ALA A 209 -9.24 -19.51 -9.02
N LEU A 210 -10.41 -19.27 -8.41
CA LEU A 210 -10.78 -19.88 -7.12
C LEU A 210 -10.91 -21.40 -7.21
N ALA A 211 -11.52 -21.91 -8.29
CA ALA A 211 -11.60 -23.36 -8.54
C ALA A 211 -10.20 -23.98 -8.76
N TYR A 212 -9.35 -23.32 -9.55
CA TYR A 212 -8.02 -23.82 -9.88
C TYR A 212 -7.04 -23.80 -8.69
N SER A 213 -7.17 -22.83 -7.80
CA SER A 213 -6.34 -22.71 -6.58
C SER A 213 -6.80 -23.64 -5.44
N GLY A 214 -7.93 -24.33 -5.59
CA GLY A 214 -8.50 -25.18 -4.54
C GLY A 214 -9.16 -24.39 -3.40
N ALA A 215 -9.46 -23.11 -3.60
CA ALA A 215 -10.13 -22.27 -2.60
C ALA A 215 -11.63 -22.62 -2.45
N LEU A 216 -12.24 -23.22 -3.47
CA LEU A 216 -13.61 -23.73 -3.41
C LEU A 216 -13.66 -25.08 -2.68
N LYS A 217 -14.54 -25.19 -1.69
CA LYS A 217 -14.70 -26.40 -0.85
C LYS A 217 -15.60 -27.46 -1.48
N ASP A 218 -16.50 -27.06 -2.37
CA ASP A 218 -17.45 -27.97 -3.00
C ASP A 218 -16.86 -28.61 -4.26
N LYS A 219 -16.78 -29.95 -4.26
CA LYS A 219 -16.18 -30.71 -5.37
C LYS A 219 -17.05 -30.70 -6.62
N GLU A 220 -18.37 -30.74 -6.49
CA GLU A 220 -19.29 -30.76 -7.64
C GLU A 220 -19.21 -29.44 -8.41
N THR A 221 -19.22 -28.31 -7.70
CA THR A 221 -19.01 -26.97 -8.29
C THR A 221 -17.65 -26.85 -8.99
N VAL A 222 -16.59 -27.40 -8.39
CA VAL A 222 -15.25 -27.39 -8.99
C VAL A 222 -15.22 -28.17 -10.30
N ASP A 223 -15.77 -29.39 -10.32
CA ASP A 223 -15.79 -30.23 -11.53
C ASP A 223 -16.62 -29.59 -12.64
N ALA A 224 -17.80 -29.05 -12.32
CA ALA A 224 -18.62 -28.29 -13.27
C ALA A 224 -17.89 -27.07 -13.84
N THR A 225 -17.12 -26.37 -12.99
CA THR A 225 -16.30 -25.23 -13.40
C THR A 225 -15.20 -25.66 -14.38
N PHE A 226 -14.52 -26.77 -14.13
CA PHE A 226 -13.49 -27.30 -15.03
C PHE A 226 -14.04 -27.79 -16.37
N VAL A 227 -15.24 -28.36 -16.40
CA VAL A 227 -15.94 -28.68 -17.66
C VAL A 227 -16.15 -27.39 -18.47
N THR A 228 -16.69 -26.36 -17.83
CA THR A 228 -16.92 -25.05 -18.47
C THR A 228 -15.60 -24.44 -19.00
N ILE A 229 -14.52 -24.48 -18.20
CA ILE A 229 -13.21 -23.98 -18.63
C ILE A 229 -12.73 -24.72 -19.88
N LYS A 230 -12.81 -26.05 -19.91
CA LYS A 230 -12.36 -26.86 -21.05
C LYS A 230 -13.19 -26.60 -22.31
N GLU A 231 -14.49 -26.39 -22.17
CA GLU A 231 -15.38 -26.04 -23.28
C GLU A 231 -15.01 -24.68 -23.89
N GLN A 232 -14.81 -23.66 -23.06
CA GLN A 232 -14.40 -22.33 -23.55
C GLN A 232 -12.98 -22.32 -24.13
N MET A 233 -12.05 -23.09 -23.55
CA MET A 233 -10.72 -23.23 -24.13
C MET A 233 -10.80 -23.84 -25.54
N ARG A 234 -11.66 -24.83 -25.75
CA ARG A 234 -11.86 -25.45 -27.07
C ARG A 234 -12.43 -24.46 -28.09
N SER A 235 -13.35 -23.58 -27.69
CA SER A 235 -13.88 -22.54 -28.60
C SER A 235 -12.84 -21.50 -29.03
N HIS A 236 -11.70 -21.43 -28.33
CA HIS A 236 -10.57 -20.55 -28.67
C HIS A 236 -9.33 -21.34 -29.13
N GLU A 237 -9.49 -22.61 -29.50
CA GLU A 237 -8.41 -23.49 -29.98
C GLU A 237 -7.22 -23.64 -28.99
N LEU A 238 -7.46 -23.45 -27.70
CA LEU A 238 -6.44 -23.53 -26.65
C LEU A 238 -6.22 -24.98 -26.19
N LYS A 239 -4.97 -25.30 -25.85
CA LYS A 239 -4.58 -26.64 -25.36
C LYS A 239 -4.52 -26.65 -23.83
N SER A 240 -4.52 -27.84 -23.22
CA SER A 240 -4.45 -27.98 -21.75
C SER A 240 -3.28 -27.24 -21.10
N LYS A 241 -2.14 -27.10 -21.80
CA LYS A 241 -0.97 -26.32 -21.35
C LYS A 241 -1.25 -24.83 -21.17
N ASP A 242 -2.28 -24.32 -21.85
CA ASP A 242 -2.67 -22.91 -21.84
C ASP A 242 -3.75 -22.62 -20.77
N MET A 243 -4.18 -23.63 -20.01
CA MET A 243 -5.25 -23.50 -19.01
C MET A 243 -4.97 -22.40 -17.98
N LYS A 244 -3.77 -22.36 -17.42
CA LYS A 244 -3.40 -21.31 -16.44
C LYS A 244 -3.51 -19.92 -17.07
N LYS A 245 -2.95 -19.73 -18.27
CA LYS A 245 -3.02 -18.46 -19.01
C LYS A 245 -4.45 -18.07 -19.36
N PHE A 246 -5.29 -19.05 -19.73
CA PHE A 246 -6.70 -18.84 -20.01
C PHE A 246 -7.47 -18.43 -18.75
N ILE A 247 -7.20 -19.04 -17.61
CA ILE A 247 -7.82 -18.64 -16.35
C ILE A 247 -7.44 -17.20 -16.01
N GLU A 248 -6.16 -16.85 -16.11
CA GLU A 248 -5.64 -15.51 -15.76
C GLU A 248 -6.07 -14.40 -16.75
N TYR A 249 -6.10 -14.69 -18.06
CA TYR A 249 -6.25 -13.68 -19.12
C TYR A 249 -7.37 -13.95 -20.13
N GLY A 250 -8.05 -15.09 -20.07
CA GLY A 250 -9.07 -15.47 -21.06
C GLY A 250 -10.29 -14.53 -21.07
N TRP A 251 -10.53 -13.80 -19.98
CA TRP A 251 -11.57 -12.77 -19.93
C TRP A 251 -11.35 -11.66 -20.96
N LEU A 252 -10.11 -11.46 -21.44
CA LEU A 252 -9.76 -10.50 -22.49
C LEU A 252 -10.40 -10.80 -23.85
N TYR A 253 -10.85 -12.04 -24.10
CA TYR A 253 -11.62 -12.37 -25.32
C TYR A 253 -12.97 -11.64 -25.38
N ALA A 254 -13.47 -11.12 -24.25
CA ALA A 254 -14.70 -10.32 -24.21
C ALA A 254 -14.47 -8.85 -24.63
N VAL A 255 -13.23 -8.44 -24.93
CA VAL A 255 -12.93 -7.09 -25.40
C VAL A 255 -13.43 -6.91 -26.85
N PRO A 256 -14.32 -5.94 -27.13
CA PRO A 256 -14.83 -5.71 -28.48
C PRO A 256 -13.73 -5.36 -29.48
N GLY A 257 -13.81 -5.97 -30.67
CA GLY A 257 -12.91 -5.67 -31.79
C GLY A 257 -11.52 -6.33 -31.72
N VAL A 258 -11.25 -7.16 -30.72
CA VAL A 258 -10.00 -7.91 -30.61
C VAL A 258 -10.10 -9.18 -31.46
N SER A 259 -9.15 -9.36 -32.38
CA SER A 259 -9.03 -10.62 -33.12
C SER A 259 -8.59 -11.74 -32.19
N GLN A 260 -9.35 -12.83 -32.13
CA GLN A 260 -9.03 -13.98 -31.28
C GLN A 260 -7.69 -14.63 -31.66
N THR A 261 -7.25 -14.51 -32.91
CA THR A 261 -5.99 -15.07 -33.40
C THR A 261 -4.77 -14.22 -33.05
N GLU A 262 -4.96 -12.94 -32.70
CA GLU A 262 -3.87 -11.99 -32.40
C GLU A 262 -3.69 -11.78 -30.89
N LEU A 263 -4.71 -12.07 -30.08
CA LEU A 263 -4.66 -11.88 -28.64
C LEU A 263 -3.71 -12.88 -27.96
N LYS A 264 -2.67 -12.37 -27.31
CA LYS A 264 -1.82 -13.18 -26.45
C LYS A 264 -2.34 -13.19 -25.01
N LEU A 265 -2.51 -14.39 -24.44
CA LEU A 265 -2.93 -14.59 -23.05
C LEU A 265 -1.75 -14.42 -22.08
N ASN A 266 -1.28 -13.19 -21.92
CA ASN A 266 -0.31 -12.78 -20.92
C ASN A 266 -0.46 -11.29 -20.59
N PHE A 267 0.27 -10.83 -19.57
CA PHE A 267 0.23 -9.42 -19.16
C PHE A 267 0.67 -8.47 -20.29
N ARG A 268 1.91 -8.63 -20.74
CA ARG A 268 2.64 -7.64 -21.54
C ARG A 268 2.10 -7.45 -22.97
N ASP A 269 1.95 -8.56 -23.68
CA ASP A 269 1.50 -8.57 -25.08
C ASP A 269 -0.03 -8.76 -25.19
N GLY A 270 -0.73 -8.78 -24.06
CA GLY A 270 -2.17 -8.94 -23.97
C GLY A 270 -2.81 -7.80 -23.21
N LEU A 271 -2.83 -7.90 -21.89
CA LEU A 271 -3.48 -6.93 -21.00
C LEU A 271 -2.92 -5.49 -21.14
N GLU A 272 -1.60 -5.33 -21.06
CA GLU A 272 -0.92 -4.02 -21.13
C GLU A 272 -1.14 -3.35 -22.50
N GLN A 273 -1.05 -4.13 -23.58
CA GLN A 273 -1.31 -3.64 -24.93
C GLN A 273 -2.79 -3.24 -25.12
N LEU A 274 -3.74 -4.04 -24.63
CA LEU A 274 -5.17 -3.70 -24.68
C LEU A 274 -5.51 -2.47 -23.82
N ALA A 275 -4.75 -2.25 -22.74
CA ALA A 275 -4.85 -1.04 -21.93
C ALA A 275 -4.24 0.20 -22.60
N GLY A 276 -3.48 0.04 -23.70
CA GLY A 276 -2.77 1.13 -24.38
C GLY A 276 -1.59 1.66 -23.56
N LEU A 277 -0.95 0.78 -22.78
CA LEU A 277 0.12 1.10 -21.84
C LEU A 277 1.45 0.43 -22.22
N GLU A 278 1.60 -0.08 -23.44
CA GLU A 278 2.78 -0.80 -23.92
C GLU A 278 4.09 -0.01 -23.87
N ARG A 279 4.03 1.31 -23.70
CA ARG A 279 5.23 2.14 -23.46
C ARG A 279 5.94 1.80 -22.14
N TYR A 280 5.26 1.17 -21.19
CA TYR A 280 5.81 0.78 -19.90
C TYR A 280 6.49 -0.58 -19.93
N ASN A 281 6.36 -1.34 -21.02
CA ASN A 281 6.88 -2.69 -21.19
C ASN A 281 8.36 -2.84 -20.79
N LYS A 282 9.22 -1.91 -21.24
CA LYS A 282 10.65 -1.92 -20.87
C LYS A 282 10.86 -1.76 -19.37
N VAL A 283 10.08 -0.88 -18.74
CA VAL A 283 10.16 -0.61 -17.29
C VAL A 283 9.60 -1.80 -16.52
N TYR A 284 8.49 -2.38 -16.97
CA TYR A 284 7.89 -3.59 -16.40
C TYR A 284 8.86 -4.77 -16.45
N LEU A 285 9.54 -5.01 -17.58
CA LEU A 285 10.54 -6.07 -17.70
C LEU A 285 11.71 -5.86 -16.73
N MET A 286 12.24 -4.64 -16.66
CA MET A 286 13.31 -4.29 -15.73
C MET A 286 12.91 -4.55 -14.27
N SER A 287 11.67 -4.22 -13.89
CA SER A 287 11.17 -4.52 -12.54
C SER A 287 11.10 -6.03 -12.25
N SER A 288 10.79 -6.84 -13.27
CA SER A 288 10.80 -8.30 -13.15
C SER A 288 12.22 -8.85 -13.03
N GLU A 289 13.19 -8.28 -13.75
CA GLU A 289 14.58 -8.73 -13.73
C GLU A 289 15.25 -8.47 -12.38
N ILE A 290 14.98 -7.34 -11.74
CA ILE A 290 15.55 -6.99 -10.43
C ILE A 290 15.17 -8.00 -9.36
N ILE A 291 13.92 -8.46 -9.36
CA ILE A 291 13.43 -9.44 -8.39
C ILE A 291 14.10 -10.81 -8.60
N HIS A 292 14.42 -11.16 -9.85
CA HIS A 292 14.96 -12.47 -10.20
C HIS A 292 16.48 -12.53 -10.30
N SER A 293 17.16 -11.38 -10.31
CA SER A 293 18.61 -11.26 -10.46
C SER A 293 19.24 -10.69 -9.20
N THR A 294 19.79 -11.57 -8.36
CA THR A 294 20.52 -11.18 -7.14
C THR A 294 21.61 -10.13 -7.41
N PRO A 295 22.40 -10.21 -8.50
CA PRO A 295 23.38 -9.15 -8.81
C PRO A 295 22.74 -7.79 -9.09
N LEU A 296 21.61 -7.74 -9.80
CA LEU A 296 20.91 -6.47 -10.05
C LEU A 296 20.27 -5.93 -8.79
N LEU A 297 19.74 -6.80 -7.93
CA LEU A 297 19.19 -6.40 -6.64
C LEU A 297 20.27 -5.76 -5.75
N VAL A 298 21.40 -6.45 -5.57
CA VAL A 298 22.46 -6.06 -4.61
C VAL A 298 23.32 -4.89 -5.11
N TYR A 299 23.66 -4.86 -6.40
CA TYR A 299 24.58 -3.86 -6.97
C TYR A 299 23.86 -2.79 -7.81
N SER A 300 22.57 -2.58 -7.53
CA SER A 300 21.75 -1.58 -8.20
C SER A 300 22.16 -0.14 -7.85
N ASP A 301 21.98 0.77 -8.81
CA ASP A 301 21.98 2.22 -8.52
C ASP A 301 20.66 2.57 -7.80
N LYS A 302 20.69 2.63 -6.46
CA LYS A 302 19.52 2.96 -5.63
C LYS A 302 18.85 4.27 -6.10
N GLN A 303 19.63 5.29 -6.50
CA GLN A 303 19.09 6.56 -6.96
C GLN A 303 18.32 6.41 -8.27
N TYR A 304 18.80 5.58 -9.19
CA TYR A 304 18.08 5.29 -10.43
C TYR A 304 16.72 4.64 -10.15
N PHE A 305 16.66 3.67 -9.24
CA PHE A 305 15.42 2.99 -8.87
C PHE A 305 14.47 3.88 -8.08
N PHE A 306 14.99 4.78 -7.24
CA PHE A 306 14.19 5.81 -6.58
C PHE A 306 13.36 6.62 -7.59
N TYR A 307 14.02 7.25 -8.56
CA TYR A 307 13.32 8.07 -9.55
C TYR A 307 12.43 7.24 -10.47
N THR A 308 12.89 6.04 -10.86
CA THR A 308 12.08 5.17 -11.72
C THR A 308 10.78 4.79 -11.02
N ALA A 309 10.83 4.32 -9.76
CA ALA A 309 9.64 4.00 -8.99
C ALA A 309 8.75 5.23 -8.77
N LEU A 310 9.33 6.37 -8.35
CA LEU A 310 8.58 7.59 -8.07
C LEU A 310 7.84 8.10 -9.32
N LEU A 311 8.52 8.23 -10.45
CA LEU A 311 7.91 8.77 -11.67
C LEU A 311 6.80 7.86 -12.19
N ASN A 312 7.06 6.54 -12.25
CA ASN A 312 6.05 5.61 -12.70
C ASN A 312 4.85 5.53 -11.74
N LEU A 313 5.07 5.68 -10.43
CA LEU A 313 4.01 5.79 -9.44
C LEU A 313 3.12 7.03 -9.69
N TYR A 314 3.71 8.19 -9.98
CA TYR A 314 2.95 9.40 -10.33
C TYR A 314 2.10 9.17 -11.59
N GLU A 315 2.70 8.57 -12.62
CA GLU A 315 1.99 8.29 -13.86
C GLU A 315 0.85 7.28 -13.66
N SER A 316 1.06 6.27 -12.81
CA SER A 316 0.01 5.34 -12.42
C SER A 316 -1.10 6.03 -11.63
N PHE A 317 -0.74 6.88 -10.67
CA PHE A 317 -1.70 7.69 -9.92
C PHE A 317 -2.57 8.55 -10.85
N PHE A 318 -2.00 9.21 -11.86
CA PHE A 318 -2.79 10.03 -12.79
C PHE A 318 -3.81 9.22 -13.60
N ARG A 319 -3.57 7.94 -13.84
CA ARG A 319 -4.52 7.03 -14.49
C ARG A 319 -5.58 6.55 -13.49
N LEU A 320 -5.17 6.11 -12.31
CA LEU A 320 -6.07 5.70 -11.24
C LEU A 320 -7.02 6.83 -10.81
N GLU A 321 -6.56 8.07 -10.81
CA GLU A 321 -7.38 9.24 -10.50
C GLU A 321 -8.52 9.42 -11.50
N LYS A 322 -8.31 9.13 -12.79
CA LYS A 322 -9.38 9.19 -13.79
C LYS A 322 -10.44 8.12 -13.56
N VAL A 323 -10.01 6.92 -13.20
CA VAL A 323 -10.92 5.82 -12.84
C VAL A 323 -11.70 6.19 -11.58
N PHE A 324 -11.02 6.75 -10.58
CA PHE A 324 -11.64 7.26 -9.35
C PHE A 324 -12.69 8.33 -9.64
N VAL A 325 -12.38 9.34 -10.47
CA VAL A 325 -13.33 10.41 -10.85
C VAL A 325 -14.60 9.82 -11.45
N SER A 326 -14.44 8.90 -12.40
CA SER A 326 -15.56 8.25 -13.09
C SER A 326 -16.43 7.44 -12.13
N LEU A 327 -15.84 6.81 -11.12
CA LEU A 327 -16.56 6.16 -10.03
C LEU A 327 -17.22 7.16 -9.06
N PHE A 328 -16.52 8.25 -8.73
CA PHE A 328 -16.88 9.18 -7.65
C PHE A 328 -18.00 10.13 -8.05
N VAL A 329 -17.87 10.81 -9.19
CA VAL A 329 -18.79 11.88 -9.61
C VAL A 329 -20.26 11.45 -9.64
N PRO A 330 -20.63 10.25 -10.14
CA PRO A 330 -22.03 9.82 -10.16
C PRO A 330 -22.61 9.45 -8.80
N ARG A 331 -21.79 9.32 -7.74
CA ARG A 331 -22.17 8.71 -6.45
C ARG A 331 -22.22 9.69 -5.29
N VAL A 332 -21.89 10.95 -5.53
CA VAL A 332 -21.79 11.97 -4.47
C VAL A 332 -22.76 13.11 -4.68
N ASN A 333 -23.09 13.79 -3.58
CA ASN A 333 -23.87 15.02 -3.64
C ASN A 333 -23.03 16.20 -4.13
N GLU A 334 -23.69 17.34 -4.39
CA GLU A 334 -23.04 18.53 -4.93
C GLU A 334 -21.98 19.12 -3.99
N GLU A 335 -22.20 19.08 -2.67
CA GLU A 335 -21.28 19.57 -1.66
C GLU A 335 -19.96 18.76 -1.65
N GLN A 336 -20.07 17.44 -1.66
CA GLN A 336 -18.94 16.52 -1.75
C GLN A 336 -18.19 16.69 -3.08
N LEU A 337 -18.92 16.85 -4.19
CA LEU A 337 -18.33 17.10 -5.49
C LEU A 337 -17.57 18.44 -5.52
N ASN A 338 -18.11 19.50 -4.93
CA ASN A 338 -17.46 20.80 -4.85
C ASN A 338 -16.22 20.76 -3.95
N SER A 339 -16.29 20.07 -2.81
CA SER A 339 -15.14 19.83 -1.93
C SER A 339 -14.01 19.09 -2.67
N TYR A 340 -14.36 18.05 -3.42
CA TYR A 340 -13.41 17.33 -4.26
C TYR A 340 -12.81 18.22 -5.36
N LYS A 341 -13.62 19.00 -6.07
CA LYS A 341 -13.14 19.94 -7.11
C LYS A 341 -12.15 20.96 -6.53
N ASN A 342 -12.43 21.50 -5.34
CA ASN A 342 -11.55 22.44 -4.65
C ASN A 342 -10.21 21.80 -4.29
N MET A 343 -10.24 20.61 -3.69
CA MET A 343 -9.04 19.83 -3.37
C MET A 343 -8.23 19.51 -4.63
N ARG A 344 -8.89 18.97 -5.67
CA ARG A 344 -8.27 18.63 -6.96
C ARG A 344 -7.62 19.85 -7.60
N LYS A 345 -8.27 21.02 -7.61
CA LYS A 345 -7.72 22.25 -8.20
C LYS A 345 -6.36 22.63 -7.59
N VAL A 346 -6.23 22.51 -6.27
CA VAL A 346 -5.01 22.84 -5.55
C VAL A 346 -3.96 21.74 -5.72
N TYR A 347 -4.29 20.52 -5.32
CA TYR A 347 -3.28 19.46 -5.18
C TYR A 347 -2.95 18.77 -6.50
N TYR A 348 -3.90 18.61 -7.43
CA TYR A 348 -3.60 17.95 -8.71
C TYR A 348 -2.65 18.78 -9.58
N SER A 349 -2.82 20.10 -9.58
CA SER A 349 -1.90 21.01 -10.30
C SER A 349 -0.50 20.97 -9.69
N GLN A 350 -0.41 20.89 -8.36
CA GLN A 350 0.84 20.70 -7.64
C GLN A 350 1.50 19.36 -8.01
N LEU A 351 0.75 18.26 -8.07
CA LEU A 351 1.27 16.94 -8.46
C LEU A 351 1.84 16.93 -9.88
N LEU A 352 1.19 17.62 -10.83
CA LEU A 352 1.72 17.77 -12.19
C LEU A 352 3.05 18.55 -12.20
N ALA A 353 3.14 19.63 -11.43
CA ALA A 353 4.35 20.44 -11.32
C ALA A 353 5.49 19.66 -10.67
N ILE A 354 5.20 18.90 -9.62
CA ILE A 354 6.14 18.01 -8.95
C ILE A 354 6.63 16.94 -9.91
N HIS A 355 5.71 16.22 -10.59
CA HIS A 355 6.08 15.18 -11.55
C HIS A 355 7.05 15.73 -12.59
N LYS A 356 6.72 16.88 -13.20
CA LYS A 356 7.60 17.55 -14.17
C LYS A 356 8.98 17.89 -13.59
N ARG A 357 9.03 18.40 -12.36
CA ARG A 357 10.28 18.73 -11.68
C ARG A 357 11.14 17.49 -11.46
N GLU A 358 10.56 16.42 -10.93
CA GLU A 358 11.28 15.17 -10.69
C GLU A 358 11.69 14.47 -11.98
N THR A 359 10.88 14.55 -13.05
CA THR A 359 11.28 14.09 -14.39
C THR A 359 12.52 14.85 -14.86
N ASN A 360 12.53 16.17 -14.78
CA ASN A 360 13.69 16.97 -15.18
C ASN A 360 14.94 16.63 -14.35
N ARG A 361 14.77 16.36 -13.05
CA ARG A 361 15.86 15.93 -12.17
C ARG A 361 16.41 14.58 -12.58
N TYR A 362 15.54 13.60 -12.81
CA TYR A 362 15.92 12.28 -13.36
C TYR A 362 16.71 12.42 -14.66
N LEU A 363 16.19 13.19 -15.63
CA LEU A 363 16.87 13.41 -16.90
C LEU A 363 18.24 14.07 -16.70
N SER A 364 18.37 15.04 -15.80
CA SER A 364 19.64 15.73 -15.54
C SER A 364 20.73 14.81 -14.98
N ILE A 365 20.34 13.80 -14.20
CA ILE A 365 21.26 12.85 -13.55
C ILE A 365 21.63 11.73 -14.54
N PHE A 366 20.65 11.17 -15.25
CA PHE A 366 20.85 9.92 -16.00
C PHE A 366 20.98 10.07 -17.51
N LYS A 367 20.50 11.17 -18.14
CA LYS A 367 20.81 11.43 -19.55
C LYS A 367 22.22 11.99 -19.76
N LYS A 368 22.74 12.79 -18.83
CA LYS A 368 24.14 13.28 -18.91
C LYS A 368 25.17 12.16 -18.81
N LYS A 369 24.87 11.09 -18.05
CA LYS A 369 25.74 9.90 -17.95
C LYS A 369 25.88 9.16 -19.29
N THR A 370 24.84 9.17 -20.15
CA THR A 370 24.85 8.44 -21.43
C THR A 370 25.73 9.11 -22.49
N ASP A 371 25.81 10.45 -22.46
CA ASP A 371 26.64 11.24 -23.37
C ASP A 371 28.14 11.22 -22.99
N GLN A 372 28.47 11.02 -21.71
CA GLN A 372 29.86 10.95 -21.22
C GLN A 372 30.51 9.57 -21.32
N THR A 373 29.72 8.50 -21.45
CA THR A 373 30.24 7.13 -21.71
C THR A 373 30.37 6.80 -23.20
N SER A 374 30.03 7.75 -24.06
CA SER A 374 30.08 7.63 -25.53
C SER A 374 31.24 8.43 -26.15
N SER A 375 32.15 8.92 -25.32
CA SER A 375 33.38 9.65 -25.66
C SER A 375 34.55 8.98 -24.94
#